data_AF-A0A5C0VJ90-F1
#
_entry.id   AF-A0A5C0VJ90-F1
#
_cell.length_a   1.000
_cell.length_b   1.000
_cell.length_c   1.000
_cell.angle_alpha   90.00
_cell.angle_beta   90.00
_cell.angle_gamma   90.00
#
_symmetry.space_group_name_H-M   'P 1'
#
loop_
_entity.id
_entity.type
_entity.pdbx_description
1 polymer ?
#
loop_
_entity_poly.entity_id
_entity_poly.type
_entity_poly.pdbx_seq_one_letter_code
_entity_poly.pdbx_strand_id
1 'polypeptide(L)'
;MNEIFEWERVLMNDLPIIFLLEVIFRCLVMFIVVLFSLKLTGKRGIKQLSIFELVIIITLGSAAGDPMFYEDVGLLPAITVFICVLAFYRTVTWALKFKKFEHWIEGKPAYLIVDGEFVIERMKKEDIAVDEFYAELRMEHIDHLGQVKLAILEVSGDISVFFYKNEDVKYGLPILPQEVRNPVKEITKKGLFACVSCGKVHELDIATEAVCSKCGKKKWLEARNNFRVV
;
A
#
# COMPACT_ATOMS: atom_id res chain seq x y z
N MET A 1 46.11 -17.20 -23.84
CA MET A 1 44.69 -17.24 -23.40
C MET A 1 44.60 -18.16 -22.19
N ASN A 2 45.16 -17.71 -21.07
CA ASN A 2 45.19 -18.26 -19.71
C ASN A 2 45.61 -17.00 -18.92
N GLU A 3 44.85 -16.35 -18.06
CA GLU A 3 43.81 -16.79 -17.16
C GLU A 3 42.74 -15.68 -17.09
N ILE A 4 41.50 -15.97 -17.45
CA ILE A 4 40.38 -15.00 -17.31
C ILE A 4 39.98 -14.85 -15.83
N PHE A 5 40.43 -15.79 -14.99
CA PHE A 5 40.23 -15.81 -13.55
C PHE A 5 41.58 -15.72 -12.83
N GLU A 6 42.09 -14.50 -12.66
CA GLU A 6 43.09 -14.20 -11.65
C GLU A 6 42.42 -14.32 -10.27
N TRP A 7 42.24 -15.54 -9.78
CA TRP A 7 41.50 -15.80 -8.53
C TRP A 7 42.05 -14.99 -7.36
N GLU A 8 43.34 -14.70 -7.33
CA GLU A 8 43.96 -13.83 -6.32
C GLU A 8 43.45 -12.38 -6.40
N ARG A 9 43.36 -11.82 -7.61
CA ARG A 9 42.77 -10.50 -7.83
C ARG A 9 41.27 -10.48 -7.56
N VAL A 10 40.56 -11.56 -7.92
CA VAL A 10 39.11 -11.69 -7.71
C VAL A 10 38.77 -11.87 -6.23
N LEU A 11 39.61 -12.58 -5.46
CA LEU A 11 39.34 -12.90 -4.06
C LEU A 11 39.91 -11.86 -3.08
N MET A 12 41.13 -11.37 -3.34
CA MET A 12 41.86 -10.52 -2.40
C MET A 12 42.14 -9.11 -2.95
N ASN A 13 42.19 -8.92 -4.28
CA ASN A 13 42.43 -7.61 -4.92
C ASN A 13 43.57 -6.82 -4.25
N ASP A 14 44.72 -7.47 -4.06
CA ASP A 14 45.94 -6.94 -3.40
C ASP A 14 45.77 -6.51 -1.92
N LEU A 15 44.66 -6.86 -1.26
CA LEU A 15 44.45 -6.59 0.17
C LEU A 15 45.19 -7.61 1.04
N PRO A 16 45.82 -7.16 2.14
CA PRO A 16 46.51 -8.07 3.06
C PRO A 16 45.51 -8.91 3.85
N ILE A 17 45.83 -10.17 4.15
CA ILE A 17 44.94 -11.07 4.93
C ILE A 17 44.55 -10.48 6.30
N ILE A 18 45.39 -9.63 6.89
CA ILE A 18 45.07 -8.91 8.13
C ILE A 18 43.83 -8.02 8.00
N PHE A 19 43.57 -7.49 6.80
CA PHE A 19 42.37 -6.70 6.52
C PHE A 19 41.11 -7.53 6.70
N LEU A 20 41.13 -8.84 6.44
CA LEU A 20 39.98 -9.71 6.69
C LEU A 20 39.64 -9.78 8.19
N LEU A 21 40.63 -9.76 9.08
CA LEU A 21 40.39 -9.69 10.53
C LEU A 21 39.82 -8.32 10.93
N GLU A 22 40.29 -7.25 10.32
CA GLU A 22 39.72 -5.91 10.51
C GLU A 22 38.26 -5.85 10.02
N VAL A 23 37.95 -6.42 8.86
CA VAL A 23 36.59 -6.54 8.33
C VAL A 23 35.71 -7.34 9.28
N ILE A 24 36.17 -8.48 9.83
CA ILE A 24 35.42 -9.25 10.83
C ILE A 24 35.10 -8.38 12.05
N PHE A 25 36.07 -7.60 12.53
CA PHE A 25 35.88 -6.70 13.67
C PHE A 25 34.90 -5.57 13.33
N ARG A 26 35.07 -4.89 12.20
CA ARG A 26 34.17 -3.83 11.69
C ARG A 26 32.74 -4.37 11.55
N CYS A 27 32.58 -5.58 11.00
CA CYS A 27 31.30 -6.28 10.89
C CYS A 27 30.66 -6.53 12.25
N LEU A 28 31.42 -7.01 13.24
CA LEU A 28 30.90 -7.24 14.59
C LEU A 28 30.39 -5.93 15.23
N VAL A 29 31.18 -4.86 15.13
CA VAL A 29 30.83 -3.54 15.69
C VAL A 29 29.58 -2.99 15.00
N MET A 30 29.55 -2.97 13.67
CA MET A 30 28.42 -2.44 12.91
C MET A 30 27.16 -3.29 13.07
N PHE A 31 27.28 -4.61 13.21
CA PHE A 31 26.17 -5.48 13.53
C PHE A 31 25.52 -5.11 14.87
N ILE A 32 26.31 -4.85 15.91
CA ILE A 32 25.81 -4.38 17.21
C ILE A 32 25.13 -3.02 17.06
N VAL A 33 25.71 -2.09 16.31
CA VAL A 33 25.14 -0.76 16.06
C VAL A 33 23.79 -0.87 15.35
N VAL A 34 23.69 -1.68 14.29
CA VAL A 34 22.43 -1.90 13.55
C VAL A 34 21.38 -2.56 14.46
N LEU A 35 21.74 -3.61 15.21
CA LEU A 35 20.81 -4.25 16.14
C LEU A 35 20.29 -3.28 17.21
N PHE A 36 21.16 -2.45 17.77
CA PHE A 36 20.78 -1.45 18.75
C PHE A 36 19.86 -0.39 18.12
N SER A 37 20.18 0.05 16.91
CA SER A 37 19.38 1.01 16.14
C SER A 37 17.98 0.48 15.86
N LEU A 38 17.85 -0.75 15.36
CA LEU A 38 16.57 -1.41 15.11
C LEU A 38 15.76 -1.57 16.40
N LYS A 39 16.41 -1.94 17.50
CA LYS A 39 15.76 -2.05 18.83
C LYS A 39 15.24 -0.70 19.34
N LEU A 40 15.91 0.40 19.03
CA LEU A 40 15.49 1.76 19.40
C LEU A 40 14.33 2.29 18.57
N THR A 41 14.16 1.80 17.34
CA THR A 41 13.04 2.12 16.44
C THR A 41 11.72 1.56 16.99
N GLY A 42 11.74 0.41 17.67
CA GLY A 42 10.58 -0.08 18.44
C GLY A 42 10.29 -1.57 18.25
N LYS A 43 9.11 -2.03 18.70
CA LYS A 43 8.63 -3.43 18.63
C LYS A 43 7.46 -3.59 17.66
N ARG A 44 7.54 -3.00 16.47
CA ARG A 44 6.53 -3.21 15.42
C ARG A 44 6.95 -4.39 14.56
N GLY A 45 6.04 -5.32 14.30
CA GLY A 45 6.32 -6.44 13.38
C GLY A 45 6.51 -5.93 11.95
N ILE A 46 7.22 -6.67 11.10
CA ILE A 46 7.55 -6.25 9.72
C ILE A 46 6.29 -5.86 8.92
N LYS A 47 5.15 -6.53 9.14
CA LYS A 47 3.86 -6.23 8.48
C LYS A 47 3.14 -4.96 9.00
N GLN A 48 3.65 -4.33 10.05
CA GLN A 48 3.04 -3.14 10.68
C GLN A 48 3.96 -1.92 10.59
N LEU A 49 5.07 -2.02 9.86
CA LEU A 49 5.97 -0.90 9.65
C LEU A 49 5.32 0.11 8.72
N SER A 50 5.38 1.39 9.06
CA SER A 50 4.99 2.42 8.11
C SER A 50 5.98 2.47 6.95
N ILE A 51 5.55 3.00 5.80
CA ILE A 51 6.43 3.21 4.63
C ILE A 51 7.66 4.04 5.03
N PHE A 52 7.47 5.01 5.93
CA PHE A 52 8.55 5.83 6.47
C PHE A 52 9.58 5.00 7.27
N GLU A 53 9.12 4.08 8.13
CA GLU A 53 10.00 3.18 8.87
C GLU A 53 10.77 2.24 7.94
N LEU A 54 10.12 1.76 6.88
CA LEU A 54 10.77 0.92 5.86
C LEU A 54 11.92 1.64 5.17
N VAL A 55 11.72 2.89 4.74
CA VAL A 55 12.75 3.71 4.09
C VAL A 55 13.98 3.87 5.00
N ILE A 56 13.77 4.13 6.30
CA ILE A 56 14.86 4.28 7.26
C ILE A 56 15.67 3.00 7.42
N ILE A 57 15.00 1.85 7.53
CA ILE A 57 15.68 0.55 7.67
C ILE A 57 16.56 0.28 6.44
N ILE A 58 16.03 0.56 5.24
CA ILE A 58 16.78 0.39 3.98
C ILE A 58 17.99 1.34 3.95
N THR A 59 17.80 2.62 4.30
CA THR A 59 18.89 3.61 4.34
C THR A 59 19.98 3.22 5.34
N LEU A 60 19.60 2.80 6.56
CA LEU A 60 20.55 2.35 7.58
C LEU A 60 21.28 1.07 7.16
N GLY A 61 20.58 0.14 6.51
CA GLY A 61 21.20 -1.07 5.97
C GLY A 61 22.29 -0.75 4.93
N SER A 62 22.01 0.19 4.02
CA SER A 62 22.99 0.67 3.05
C SER A 62 24.17 1.35 3.73
N ALA A 63 23.92 2.29 4.66
CA ALA A 63 24.96 3.01 5.38
C ALA A 63 25.82 2.13 6.31
N ALA A 64 25.29 0.99 6.76
CA ALA A 64 26.04 0.02 7.54
C ALA A 64 27.16 -0.66 6.73
N GLY A 65 26.89 -0.91 5.44
CA GLY A 65 27.80 -1.64 4.56
C GLY A 65 29.09 -0.88 4.31
N ASP A 66 29.01 0.43 4.09
CA ASP A 66 30.15 1.26 3.72
C ASP A 66 31.37 1.09 4.66
N PRO A 67 31.27 1.29 5.99
CA PRO A 67 32.41 1.09 6.89
C PRO A 67 32.83 -0.37 7.08
N MET A 68 31.98 -1.33 6.71
CA MET A 68 32.29 -2.77 6.78
C MET A 68 33.15 -3.22 5.58
N PHE A 69 32.91 -2.64 4.40
CA PHE A 69 33.59 -3.02 3.16
C PHE A 69 34.76 -2.11 2.79
N TYR A 70 34.61 -0.80 2.98
CA TYR A 70 35.57 0.19 2.50
C TYR A 70 36.56 0.59 3.59
N GLU A 71 37.85 0.38 3.32
CA GLU A 71 38.93 0.66 4.26
C GLU A 71 39.07 2.16 4.58
N ASP A 72 38.75 3.02 3.61
CA ASP A 72 38.77 4.48 3.69
C ASP A 72 37.59 5.08 4.47
N VAL A 73 36.57 4.27 4.77
CA VAL A 73 35.43 4.69 5.58
C VAL A 73 35.62 4.23 7.04
N GLY A 74 35.87 5.21 7.92
CA GLY A 74 36.00 4.95 9.35
C GLY A 74 34.67 4.60 10.04
N LEU A 75 34.74 3.79 11.10
CA LEU A 75 33.57 3.42 11.92
C LEU A 75 32.94 4.63 12.63
N LEU A 76 33.73 5.61 13.07
CA LEU A 76 33.23 6.79 13.81
C LEU A 76 32.30 7.69 12.95
N PRO A 77 32.67 8.07 11.71
CA PRO A 77 31.73 8.72 10.80
C PRO A 77 30.42 7.94 10.61
N ALA A 78 30.50 6.62 10.39
CA ALA A 78 29.32 5.79 10.22
C ALA A 78 28.43 5.76 11.49
N ILE A 79 29.02 5.56 12.67
CA ILE A 79 28.30 5.62 13.95
C ILE A 79 27.64 6.99 14.14
N THR A 80 28.31 8.07 13.73
CA THR A 80 27.73 9.43 13.77
C THR A 80 26.51 9.55 12.87
N VAL A 81 26.56 9.01 11.65
CA VAL A 81 25.41 8.95 10.74
C VAL A 81 24.25 8.19 11.39
N PHE A 82 24.51 7.03 11.99
CA PHE A 82 23.50 6.25 12.70
C PHE A 82 22.84 7.03 13.84
N ILE A 83 23.64 7.71 14.67
CA ILE A 83 23.14 8.54 15.77
C ILE A 83 22.26 9.67 15.23
N CYS A 84 22.70 10.35 14.16
CA CYS A 84 21.94 11.44 13.54
C CYS A 84 20.61 10.94 12.95
N VAL A 85 20.64 9.83 12.19
CA VAL A 85 19.42 9.25 11.61
C VAL A 85 18.44 8.82 12.70
N LEU A 86 18.92 8.20 13.78
CA LEU A 86 18.07 7.83 14.92
C LEU A 86 17.50 9.06 15.65
N ALA A 87 18.29 10.12 15.79
CA ALA A 87 17.84 11.38 16.39
C ALA A 87 16.76 12.05 15.52
N PHE A 88 16.94 12.07 14.19
CA PHE A 88 15.94 12.56 13.25
C PHE A 88 14.69 11.69 13.27
N TYR A 89 14.82 10.37 13.28
CA TYR A 89 13.68 9.45 13.43
C TYR A 89 12.88 9.75 14.70
N ARG A 90 13.56 9.93 15.85
CA ARG A 90 12.90 10.31 17.11
C ARG A 90 12.21 11.67 17.03
N THR A 91 12.83 12.63 16.38
CA THR A 91 12.27 13.98 16.18
C THR A 91 11.01 13.92 15.32
N VAL A 92 11.06 13.20 14.19
CA VAL A 92 9.91 12.98 13.31
C VAL A 92 8.81 12.25 14.06
N THR A 93 9.12 11.15 14.76
CA THR A 93 8.15 10.38 15.55
C THR A 93 7.49 11.22 16.65
N TRP A 94 8.24 12.10 17.29
CA TRP A 94 7.68 13.05 18.26
C TRP A 94 6.78 14.08 17.57
N ALA A 95 7.19 14.59 16.42
CA ALA A 95 6.39 15.54 15.64
C ALA A 95 5.12 14.91 15.06
N LEU A 96 5.10 13.60 14.78
CA LEU A 96 3.89 12.86 14.38
C LEU A 96 2.78 12.87 15.45
N LYS A 97 3.07 13.24 16.71
CA LYS A 97 2.01 13.48 17.71
C LYS A 97 1.10 14.66 17.34
N PHE A 98 1.57 15.57 16.47
CA PHE A 98 0.77 16.67 15.96
C PHE A 98 0.02 16.22 14.71
N LYS A 99 -1.31 16.12 14.80
CA LYS A 99 -2.18 15.66 13.69
C LYS A 99 -1.86 16.30 12.33
N LYS A 100 -1.55 17.60 12.29
CA LYS A 100 -1.21 18.28 11.02
C LYS A 100 0.06 17.72 10.36
N PHE A 101 1.06 17.35 11.17
CA PHE A 101 2.33 16.81 10.70
C PHE A 101 2.20 15.32 10.34
N GLU A 102 1.46 14.56 11.15
CA GLU A 102 1.03 13.19 10.83
C GLU A 102 0.35 13.12 9.46
N HIS A 103 -0.65 13.98 9.22
CA HIS A 103 -1.39 13.99 7.97
C HIS A 103 -0.57 14.45 6.77
N TRP A 104 0.55 15.14 7.00
CA TRP A 104 1.45 15.59 5.95
C TRP A 104 2.50 14.53 5.59
N ILE A 105 2.98 13.76 6.57
CA ILE A 105 3.97 12.69 6.36
C ILE A 105 3.33 11.36 6.00
N GLU A 106 2.40 10.90 6.84
CA GLU A 106 1.80 9.57 6.70
C GLU A 106 0.51 9.66 5.87
N GLY A 107 -0.19 10.80 5.91
CA GLY A 107 -1.44 10.99 5.17
C GLY A 107 -2.66 10.74 6.04
N LYS A 108 -3.81 10.48 5.43
CA LYS A 108 -5.05 10.22 6.17
C LYS A 108 -5.86 9.12 5.50
N PRO A 109 -6.56 8.29 6.29
CA PRO A 109 -7.45 7.32 5.71
C PRO A 109 -8.53 8.01 4.87
N ALA A 110 -8.90 7.38 3.76
CA ALA A 110 -9.87 7.91 2.82
C ALA A 110 -11.03 6.93 2.62
N TYR A 111 -12.25 7.39 2.87
CA TYR A 111 -13.46 6.62 2.58
C TYR A 111 -13.66 6.51 1.06
N LEU A 112 -13.58 5.30 0.53
CA LEU A 112 -13.74 5.00 -0.89
C LEU A 112 -15.17 4.54 -1.22
N ILE A 113 -15.76 3.72 -0.33
CA ILE A 113 -17.17 3.30 -0.41
C ILE A 113 -17.88 3.70 0.88
N VAL A 114 -19.08 4.29 0.72
CA VAL A 114 -20.04 4.49 1.81
C VAL A 114 -21.38 3.96 1.34
N ASP A 115 -21.97 3.06 2.13
CA ASP A 115 -23.27 2.45 1.88
C ASP A 115 -23.43 1.79 0.49
N GLY A 116 -22.37 1.16 0.00
CA GLY A 116 -22.34 0.47 -1.29
C GLY A 116 -22.17 1.39 -2.51
N GLU A 117 -21.93 2.69 -2.29
CA GLU A 117 -21.67 3.66 -3.35
C GLU A 117 -20.25 4.22 -3.28
N PHE A 118 -19.68 4.51 -4.44
CA PHE A 118 -18.37 5.16 -4.52
C PHE A 118 -18.43 6.61 -4.07
N VAL A 119 -17.39 7.01 -3.33
CA VAL A 119 -17.05 8.41 -3.05
C VAL A 119 -16.13 8.90 -4.16
N ILE A 120 -16.72 9.28 -5.31
CA ILE A 120 -15.98 9.61 -6.55
C ILE A 120 -14.90 10.67 -6.33
N GLU A 121 -15.17 11.69 -5.51
CA GLU A 121 -14.21 12.75 -5.21
C GLU A 121 -12.94 12.22 -4.54
N ARG A 122 -13.08 11.19 -3.69
CA ARG A 122 -11.95 10.54 -3.01
C ARG A 122 -11.21 9.60 -3.93
N MET A 123 -11.92 8.76 -4.69
CA MET A 123 -11.31 7.88 -5.69
C MET A 123 -10.42 8.65 -6.69
N LYS A 124 -10.86 9.83 -7.15
CA LYS A 124 -10.07 10.69 -8.02
C LYS A 124 -8.89 11.37 -7.32
N LYS A 125 -9.05 11.72 -6.04
CA LYS A 125 -8.03 12.42 -5.27
C LYS A 125 -6.86 11.50 -4.90
N GLU A 126 -7.18 10.26 -4.54
CA GLU A 126 -6.17 9.25 -4.16
C GLU A 126 -5.60 8.50 -5.38
N ASP A 127 -5.99 8.88 -6.61
CA ASP A 127 -5.52 8.31 -7.90
C ASP A 127 -5.60 6.78 -8.01
N ILE A 128 -6.62 6.18 -7.39
CA ILE A 128 -6.77 4.72 -7.38
C ILE A 128 -7.40 4.26 -8.69
N ALA A 129 -6.72 3.32 -9.36
CA ALA A 129 -7.28 2.62 -10.50
C ALA A 129 -8.48 1.77 -10.08
N VAL A 130 -9.64 2.02 -10.69
CA VAL A 130 -10.89 1.31 -10.33
C VAL A 130 -10.76 -0.21 -10.49
N ASP A 131 -10.00 -0.69 -11.47
CA ASP A 131 -9.77 -2.12 -11.70
C ASP A 131 -8.94 -2.78 -10.60
N GLU A 132 -7.96 -2.05 -10.05
CA GLU A 132 -7.14 -2.48 -8.90
C GLU A 132 -7.99 -2.51 -7.63
N PHE A 133 -8.77 -1.45 -7.40
CA PHE A 133 -9.72 -1.42 -6.29
C PHE A 133 -10.71 -2.58 -6.34
N TYR A 134 -11.27 -2.89 -7.51
CA TYR A 134 -12.12 -4.08 -7.66
C TYR A 134 -11.36 -5.39 -7.44
N ALA A 135 -10.07 -5.47 -7.78
CA ALA A 135 -9.27 -6.66 -7.51
C ALA A 135 -9.13 -6.91 -6.01
N GLU A 136 -8.82 -5.86 -5.24
CA GLU A 136 -8.74 -5.92 -3.78
C GLU A 136 -10.08 -6.34 -3.15
N LEU A 137 -11.20 -5.77 -3.61
CA LEU A 137 -12.52 -6.21 -3.14
C LEU A 137 -12.81 -7.69 -3.47
N ARG A 138 -12.39 -8.17 -4.64
CA ARG A 138 -12.56 -9.59 -5.01
C ARG A 138 -11.70 -10.53 -4.17
N MET A 139 -10.51 -10.08 -3.74
CA MET A 139 -9.67 -10.83 -2.80
C MET A 139 -10.36 -11.03 -1.45
N GLU A 140 -11.21 -10.08 -1.04
CA GLU A 140 -12.11 -10.16 0.13
C GLU A 140 -13.44 -10.89 -0.14
N HIS A 141 -13.52 -11.64 -1.25
CA HIS A 141 -14.67 -12.43 -1.69
C HIS A 141 -15.95 -11.61 -1.96
N ILE A 142 -15.81 -10.34 -2.34
CA ILE A 142 -16.93 -9.46 -2.67
C ILE A 142 -17.33 -9.65 -4.14
N ASP A 143 -18.62 -9.85 -4.40
CA ASP A 143 -19.17 -9.99 -5.76
C ASP A 143 -19.82 -8.69 -6.26
N HIS A 144 -20.39 -7.90 -5.34
CA HIS A 144 -21.02 -6.62 -5.67
C HIS A 144 -20.94 -5.62 -4.51
N LEU A 145 -21.01 -4.33 -4.85
CA LEU A 145 -20.85 -3.25 -3.85
C LEU A 145 -21.97 -3.19 -2.80
N GLY A 146 -23.11 -3.83 -3.05
CA GLY A 146 -24.23 -3.90 -2.11
C GLY A 146 -23.94 -4.72 -0.85
N GLN A 147 -22.86 -5.51 -0.87
CA GLN A 147 -22.32 -6.23 0.30
C GLN A 147 -21.45 -5.33 1.18
N VAL A 148 -20.98 -4.20 0.67
CA VAL A 148 -20.01 -3.32 1.32
C VAL A 148 -20.73 -2.15 1.99
N LYS A 149 -20.64 -2.09 3.31
CA LYS A 149 -21.12 -0.93 4.08
C LYS A 149 -20.12 0.21 4.02
N LEU A 150 -18.84 -0.11 4.14
CA LEU A 150 -17.76 0.88 4.19
C LEU A 150 -16.49 0.27 3.58
N ALA A 151 -15.78 1.02 2.75
CA ALA A 151 -14.41 0.69 2.38
C ALA A 151 -13.52 1.91 2.61
N ILE A 152 -12.40 1.71 3.28
CA ILE A 152 -11.46 2.77 3.66
C ILE A 152 -10.09 2.40 3.09
N LEU A 153 -9.49 3.33 2.35
CA LEU A 153 -8.07 3.29 2.04
C LEU A 153 -7.31 3.70 3.30
N GLU A 154 -6.55 2.78 3.86
CA GLU A 154 -5.67 3.05 4.98
C GLU A 154 -4.38 3.72 4.51
N VAL A 155 -3.68 4.35 5.45
CA VAL A 155 -2.39 5.00 5.21
C VAL A 155 -1.30 4.01 4.74
N SER A 156 -1.41 2.73 5.09
CA SER A 156 -0.54 1.68 4.58
C SER A 156 -0.71 1.41 3.08
N GLY A 157 -1.81 1.90 2.47
CA GLY A 157 -2.24 1.53 1.12
C GLY A 157 -3.21 0.35 1.10
N ASP A 158 -3.38 -0.35 2.23
CA ASP A 158 -4.35 -1.44 2.33
C ASP A 158 -5.79 -0.91 2.32
N ILE A 159 -6.73 -1.75 1.89
CA ILE A 159 -8.16 -1.42 1.94
C ILE A 159 -8.81 -2.19 3.08
N SER A 160 -9.36 -1.47 4.05
CA SER A 160 -10.21 -2.06 5.08
C SER A 160 -11.67 -2.05 4.63
N VAL A 161 -12.34 -3.19 4.75
CA VAL A 161 -13.74 -3.36 4.30
C VAL A 161 -14.63 -3.78 5.45
N PHE A 162 -15.75 -3.08 5.62
CA PHE A 162 -16.83 -3.44 6.53
C PHE A 162 -18.06 -3.84 5.73
N PHE A 163 -18.59 -5.02 6.06
CA PHE A 163 -19.70 -5.63 5.33
C PHE A 163 -21.04 -5.32 5.98
N TYR A 164 -22.10 -5.36 5.17
CA TYR A 164 -23.45 -5.54 5.70
C TYR A 164 -23.60 -6.95 6.28
N LYS A 165 -24.50 -7.10 7.26
CA LYS A 165 -24.98 -8.43 7.64
C LYS A 165 -25.79 -9.01 6.47
N ASN A 166 -25.89 -10.33 6.38
CA ASN A 166 -26.60 -10.98 5.27
C ASN A 166 -28.03 -10.45 5.07
N GLU A 167 -28.76 -10.21 6.17
CA GLU A 167 -30.12 -9.67 6.17
C GLU A 167 -30.20 -8.23 5.64
N ASP A 168 -29.11 -7.47 5.76
CA ASP A 168 -29.02 -6.05 5.38
C ASP A 168 -28.34 -5.85 4.01
N VAL A 169 -27.99 -6.93 3.29
CA VAL A 169 -27.34 -6.84 1.98
C VAL A 169 -28.27 -6.11 1.01
N LYS A 170 -27.73 -5.07 0.40
CA LYS A 170 -28.46 -4.23 -0.55
C LYS A 170 -28.20 -4.69 -1.98
N TYR A 171 -29.05 -4.23 -2.89
CA TYR A 171 -28.70 -4.26 -4.31
C TYR A 171 -27.48 -3.37 -4.54
N GLY A 172 -26.54 -3.83 -5.37
CA GLY A 172 -25.37 -3.04 -5.71
C GLY A 172 -24.73 -3.45 -7.04
N LEU A 173 -23.70 -2.69 -7.41
CA LEU A 173 -22.94 -2.86 -8.65
C LEU A 173 -22.12 -4.15 -8.62
N PRO A 174 -22.31 -5.09 -9.57
CA PRO A 174 -21.42 -6.23 -9.76
C PRO A 174 -20.01 -5.75 -10.12
N ILE A 175 -18.98 -6.38 -9.52
CA ILE A 175 -17.58 -5.97 -9.69
C ILE A 175 -16.75 -6.96 -10.48
N LEU A 176 -17.35 -8.02 -11.03
CA LEU A 176 -16.63 -9.02 -11.81
C LEU A 176 -16.15 -8.44 -13.15
N PRO A 177 -14.90 -8.71 -13.58
CA PRO A 177 -14.31 -8.09 -14.77
C PRO A 177 -15.10 -8.29 -16.06
N GLN A 178 -15.73 -9.47 -16.23
CA GLN A 178 -16.49 -9.80 -17.44
C GLN A 178 -17.73 -8.91 -17.61
N GLU A 179 -18.33 -8.50 -16.49
CA GLU A 179 -19.53 -7.68 -16.46
C GLU A 179 -19.19 -6.21 -16.59
N VAL A 180 -18.24 -5.72 -15.79
CA VAL A 180 -17.80 -4.31 -15.80
C VAL A 180 -17.29 -3.87 -17.17
N ARG A 181 -16.68 -4.77 -17.94
CA ARG A 181 -16.21 -4.50 -19.32
C ARG A 181 -17.33 -4.36 -20.34
N ASN A 182 -18.51 -4.92 -20.07
CA ASN A 182 -19.65 -4.95 -20.99
C ASN A 182 -20.89 -4.25 -20.41
N PRO A 183 -20.82 -2.93 -20.12
CA PRO A 183 -21.94 -2.21 -19.56
C PRO A 183 -23.04 -1.99 -20.60
N VAL A 184 -24.30 -2.04 -20.14
CA VAL A 184 -25.45 -1.69 -20.97
C VAL A 184 -25.68 -0.18 -20.95
N LYS A 185 -26.12 0.37 -22.08
CA LYS A 185 -26.55 1.78 -22.21
C LYS A 185 -28.07 1.89 -22.37
N GLU A 186 -28.63 0.94 -23.11
CA GLU A 186 -30.07 0.81 -23.35
C GLU A 186 -30.66 -0.14 -22.31
N ILE A 187 -31.80 0.25 -21.74
CA ILE A 187 -32.53 -0.53 -20.75
C ILE A 187 -33.67 -1.23 -21.46
N THR A 188 -33.54 -2.55 -21.64
CA THR A 188 -34.50 -3.38 -22.38
C THR A 188 -35.61 -3.96 -21.51
N LYS A 189 -35.41 -3.98 -20.19
CA LYS A 189 -36.37 -4.45 -19.19
C LYS A 189 -36.41 -3.51 -18.00
N LYS A 190 -37.58 -3.36 -17.38
CA LYS A 190 -37.71 -2.69 -16.09
C LYS A 190 -36.96 -3.48 -15.01
N GLY A 191 -36.19 -2.79 -14.18
CA GLY A 191 -35.48 -3.43 -13.07
C GLY A 191 -34.56 -2.49 -12.31
N LEU A 192 -33.79 -3.06 -11.38
CA LEU A 192 -32.77 -2.35 -10.61
C LEU A 192 -31.44 -2.40 -11.36
N PHE A 193 -30.88 -1.24 -11.65
CA PHE A 193 -29.60 -1.10 -12.33
C PHE A 193 -28.65 -0.25 -11.49
N ALA A 194 -27.41 -0.69 -11.40
CA ALA A 194 -26.32 0.03 -10.75
C ALA A 194 -25.51 0.81 -11.78
N CYS A 195 -25.19 2.07 -11.46
CA CYS A 195 -24.33 2.88 -12.30
C CYS A 195 -22.87 2.42 -12.15
N VAL A 196 -22.22 2.07 -13.28
CA VAL A 196 -20.84 1.55 -13.30
C VAL A 196 -19.82 2.56 -12.77
N SER A 197 -20.12 3.85 -12.84
CA SER A 197 -19.19 4.91 -12.43
C SER A 197 -19.31 5.35 -10.97
N CYS A 198 -20.47 5.17 -10.33
CA CYS A 198 -20.69 5.66 -8.96
C CYS A 198 -21.27 4.61 -7.99
N GLY A 199 -21.63 3.42 -8.48
CA GLY A 199 -22.20 2.34 -7.69
C GLY A 199 -23.68 2.51 -7.33
N LYS A 200 -24.24 3.72 -7.48
CA LYS A 200 -25.64 4.00 -7.11
C LYS A 200 -26.62 3.15 -7.89
N VAL A 201 -27.55 2.54 -7.17
CA VAL A 201 -28.64 1.74 -7.73
C VAL A 201 -29.86 2.62 -8.00
N HIS A 202 -30.46 2.39 -9.16
CA HIS A 202 -31.66 3.06 -9.64
C HIS A 202 -32.67 2.02 -10.11
N GLU A 203 -33.95 2.26 -9.84
CA GLU A 203 -35.02 1.59 -10.56
C GLU A 203 -35.19 2.31 -11.90
N LEU A 204 -34.98 1.58 -13.00
CA LEU A 204 -35.08 2.11 -14.35
C LEU A 204 -36.20 1.40 -15.12
N ASP A 205 -37.02 2.18 -15.80
CA ASP A 205 -37.96 1.69 -16.82
C ASP A 205 -37.26 1.54 -18.18
N ILE A 206 -37.95 0.94 -19.15
CA ILE A 206 -37.44 0.72 -20.51
C ILE A 206 -37.12 2.08 -21.14
N ALA A 207 -35.86 2.29 -21.47
CA ALA A 207 -35.35 3.55 -21.98
C ALA A 207 -34.16 3.30 -22.92
N THR A 208 -34.12 4.00 -24.04
CA THR A 208 -32.98 3.98 -24.97
C THR A 208 -31.74 4.64 -24.36
N GLU A 209 -31.90 5.60 -23.46
CA GLU A 209 -30.76 6.20 -22.78
C GLU A 209 -31.14 6.69 -21.38
N ALA A 210 -30.55 6.07 -20.35
CA ALA A 210 -30.75 6.46 -18.96
C ALA A 210 -29.52 7.18 -18.40
N VAL A 211 -29.73 8.28 -17.67
CA VAL A 211 -28.67 9.09 -17.05
C VAL A 211 -28.71 8.94 -15.54
N CYS A 212 -27.56 8.64 -14.93
CA CYS A 212 -27.47 8.49 -13.48
C CYS A 212 -27.67 9.83 -12.78
N SER A 213 -28.60 9.87 -11.81
CA SER A 213 -28.93 11.10 -11.08
C SER A 213 -27.81 11.60 -10.16
N LYS A 214 -26.80 10.76 -9.84
CA LYS A 214 -25.67 11.12 -8.95
C LYS A 214 -24.46 11.63 -9.72
N CYS A 215 -24.09 10.98 -10.84
CA CYS A 215 -22.83 11.27 -11.54
C CYS A 215 -23.00 11.65 -13.02
N GLY A 216 -24.22 11.63 -13.57
CA GLY A 216 -24.50 12.00 -14.95
C GLY A 216 -24.00 11.00 -16.01
N LYS A 217 -23.50 9.83 -15.61
CA LYS A 217 -23.03 8.77 -16.52
C LYS A 217 -24.17 7.88 -16.99
N LYS A 218 -23.95 7.20 -18.11
CA LYS A 218 -24.97 6.44 -18.85
C LYS A 218 -24.63 4.95 -19.05
N LYS A 219 -23.70 4.45 -18.23
CA LYS A 219 -23.25 3.05 -18.26
C LYS A 219 -23.82 2.34 -17.04
N TRP A 220 -24.48 1.21 -17.30
CA TRP A 220 -25.29 0.50 -16.31
C TRP A 220 -24.96 -0.99 -16.31
N LEU A 221 -25.20 -1.62 -15.17
CA LEU A 221 -25.26 -3.06 -15.00
C LEU A 221 -26.49 -3.41 -14.16
N GLU A 222 -27.06 -4.60 -14.37
CA GLU A 222 -28.15 -5.08 -13.52
C GLU A 222 -27.61 -5.27 -12.09
N ALA A 223 -28.33 -4.73 -11.10
CA ALA A 223 -27.89 -4.76 -9.72
C ALA A 223 -28.11 -6.15 -9.11
N ARG A 224 -27.19 -6.58 -8.23
CA ARG A 224 -27.27 -7.86 -7.52
C ARG A 224 -27.38 -7.67 -6.01
N ASN A 225 -27.95 -8.66 -5.33
CA ASN A 225 -28.12 -8.71 -3.88
C ASN A 225 -27.77 -10.08 -3.26
N ASN A 226 -26.96 -10.89 -3.95
CA ASN A 226 -26.56 -12.20 -3.45
C ASN A 226 -25.69 -12.07 -2.19
N PHE A 227 -25.77 -13.06 -1.29
CA PHE A 227 -24.93 -13.06 -0.10
C PHE A 227 -23.48 -13.39 -0.44
N ARG A 228 -22.56 -12.91 0.42
CA ARG A 228 -21.15 -13.25 0.32
C ARG A 228 -20.97 -14.75 0.57
N VAL A 229 -20.25 -15.42 -0.32
CA VAL A 229 -19.86 -16.82 -0.13
C VAL A 229 -18.52 -16.80 0.60
N VAL A 230 -18.51 -17.21 1.86
CA VAL A 230 -17.33 -17.28 2.74
C VAL A 230 -16.99 -18.73 3.02
#